data_AF-A0A7C2JGK1-F1
#
_entry.id   AF-A0A7C2JGK1-F1
#
_cell.length_a   1.000
_cell.length_b   1.000
_cell.length_c   1.000
_cell.angle_alpha   90.00
_cell.angle_beta   90.00
_cell.angle_gamma   90.00
#
_symmetry.space_group_name_H-M   'P 1'
#
loop_
_entity.id
_entity.type
_entity.pdbx_description
1 polymer ?
#
loop_
_entity_poly.entity_id
_entity_poly.type
_entity_poly.pdbx_seq_one_letter_code
_entity_poly.pdbx_strand_id
1 'polypeptide(L)'
;MAKKWIIVIVVLSIVVLLGGVGAAYLWEYHEEPQFCVTCHIMDPYLETWQSTEYGAGTHAEYDVECLDCHVPTLEQQVNELVVYVSGDYEIPLPELKYPKEDCYACHEHETYEQIVEMTAELEETVGANPHASHYGEMECRLCHKMHKESEDYCAQCHTWGFEVP
;
A
#
# COMPACT_ATOMS: atom_id res chain seq x y z
N MET A 1 46.65 -36.27 -1.22
CA MET A 1 46.34 -34.85 -0.95
C MET A 1 45.09 -34.35 -1.69
N ALA A 2 44.75 -34.88 -2.88
CA ALA A 2 43.58 -34.46 -3.67
C ALA A 2 42.20 -34.58 -2.97
N LYS A 3 41.95 -35.64 -2.17
CA LYS A 3 40.65 -35.85 -1.51
C LYS A 3 40.28 -34.78 -0.46
N LYS A 4 41.26 -34.18 0.22
CA LYS A 4 41.00 -33.15 1.25
C LYS A 4 40.54 -31.82 0.64
N TRP A 5 41.09 -31.46 -0.52
CA TRP A 5 40.68 -30.26 -1.27
C TRP A 5 39.28 -30.39 -1.86
N ILE A 6 38.89 -31.60 -2.31
CA ILE A 6 37.52 -31.86 -2.79
C ILE A 6 36.49 -31.64 -1.66
N ILE A 7 36.77 -32.13 -0.44
CA ILE A 7 35.88 -31.93 0.72
C ILE A 7 35.75 -30.45 1.05
N VAL A 8 36.86 -29.70 1.06
CA VAL A 8 36.84 -28.25 1.32
C VAL A 8 36.01 -27.50 0.29
N ILE A 9 36.17 -27.82 -1.00
CA ILE A 9 35.39 -27.20 -2.08
C ILE A 9 33.90 -27.53 -1.91
N VAL A 10 33.53 -28.80 -1.67
CA VAL A 10 32.13 -29.20 -1.47
C VAL A 10 31.50 -28.48 -0.28
N VAL A 11 32.22 -28.38 0.85
CA VAL A 11 31.73 -27.67 2.03
C VAL A 11 31.55 -26.17 1.74
N LEU A 12 32.51 -25.54 1.07
CA LEU A 12 32.40 -24.13 0.65
C LEU A 12 31.21 -23.92 -0.29
N SER A 13 31.01 -24.81 -1.27
CA SER A 13 29.86 -24.75 -2.19
C SER A 13 28.53 -24.87 -1.44
N ILE A 14 28.43 -25.78 -0.47
CA ILE A 14 27.23 -25.93 0.36
C ILE A 14 26.98 -24.68 1.20
N VAL A 15 28.01 -24.11 1.83
CA VAL A 15 27.89 -22.90 2.64
C VAL A 15 27.44 -21.70 1.79
N VAL A 16 28.01 -21.54 0.58
CA VAL A 16 27.61 -20.47 -0.34
C VAL A 16 26.18 -20.66 -0.82
N LEU A 17 25.78 -21.90 -1.16
CA LEU A 17 24.40 -22.21 -1.56
C LEU A 17 23.41 -21.94 -0.43
N LEU A 18 23.66 -22.46 0.77
CA LEU A 18 22.80 -22.24 1.94
C LEU A 18 22.75 -20.77 2.34
N GLY A 19 23.88 -20.06 2.29
CA GLY A 19 23.95 -18.63 2.55
C GLY A 19 23.17 -17.81 1.51
N GLY A 20 23.29 -18.16 0.23
CA GLY A 20 22.54 -17.50 -0.85
C GLY A 20 21.03 -17.73 -0.75
N VAL A 21 20.60 -18.97 -0.52
CA VAL A 21 19.18 -19.31 -0.32
C VAL A 21 18.63 -18.64 0.94
N GLY A 22 19.39 -18.66 2.03
CA GLY A 22 18.98 -17.98 3.28
C GLY A 22 18.87 -16.47 3.11
N ALA A 23 19.81 -15.84 2.40
CA ALA A 23 19.75 -14.40 2.12
C ALA A 23 18.56 -14.02 1.23
N ALA A 24 18.24 -14.83 0.20
CA ALA A 24 17.08 -14.61 -0.64
C ALA A 24 15.76 -14.74 0.13
N TYR A 25 15.63 -15.77 0.97
CA TYR A 25 14.45 -15.97 1.81
C TYR A 25 14.25 -14.83 2.82
N LEU A 26 15.33 -14.38 3.47
CA LEU A 26 15.26 -13.22 4.36
C LEU A 26 14.95 -11.92 3.62
N TRP A 27 15.28 -11.85 2.33
CA TRP A 27 14.93 -10.71 1.49
C TRP A 27 13.44 -10.68 1.22
N GLU A 28 12.87 -11.78 0.74
CA GLU A 28 11.43 -11.90 0.50
C GLU A 28 10.62 -11.68 1.79
N TYR A 29 11.08 -12.23 2.92
CA TYR A 29 10.42 -12.03 4.21
C TYR A 29 10.39 -10.57 4.68
N HIS A 30 11.34 -9.71 4.28
CA HIS A 30 11.31 -8.30 4.70
C HIS A 30 10.29 -7.46 3.91
N GLU A 31 9.80 -7.97 2.79
CA GLU A 31 8.81 -7.32 1.93
C GLU A 31 7.37 -7.61 2.40
N GLU A 32 7.20 -8.67 3.19
CA GLU A 32 5.91 -9.11 3.75
C GLU A 32 5.29 -8.07 4.72
N PRO A 33 3.95 -7.86 4.70
CA PRO A 33 3.26 -6.88 5.55
C PRO A 33 3.54 -7.01 7.06
N GLN A 34 3.61 -8.24 7.55
CA GLN A 34 3.92 -8.58 8.95
C GLN A 34 5.34 -8.19 9.38
N PHE A 35 6.27 -7.99 8.44
CA PHE A 35 7.61 -7.52 8.79
C PHE A 35 7.61 -6.05 9.19
N CYS A 36 6.75 -5.23 8.58
CA CYS A 36 6.71 -3.78 8.79
C CYS A 36 6.47 -3.41 10.26
N VAL A 37 5.65 -4.16 11.00
CA VAL A 37 5.37 -3.86 12.42
C VAL A 37 6.57 -4.08 13.36
N THR A 38 7.67 -4.65 12.86
CA THR A 38 8.84 -4.94 13.68
C THR A 38 9.77 -3.74 13.88
N CYS A 39 9.80 -2.80 12.93
CA CYS A 39 10.81 -1.74 12.88
C CYS A 39 10.25 -0.31 13.00
N HIS A 40 8.97 -0.10 12.72
CA HIS A 40 8.29 1.20 12.76
C HIS A 40 6.79 1.02 13.07
N ILE A 41 6.07 2.13 13.25
CA ILE A 41 4.71 2.15 13.82
C ILE A 41 3.71 1.81 12.73
N MET A 42 3.58 0.52 12.43
CA MET A 42 2.66 0.02 11.42
C MET A 42 1.53 -0.84 11.98
N ASP A 43 1.53 -1.17 13.28
CA ASP A 43 0.49 -2.02 13.90
C ASP A 43 -0.95 -1.60 13.52
N PRO A 44 -1.39 -0.34 13.73
CA PRO A 44 -2.77 0.04 13.38
C PRO A 44 -3.05 -0.01 11.88
N TYR A 45 -2.02 0.15 11.04
CA TYR A 45 -2.16 0.10 9.58
C TYR A 45 -2.23 -1.34 9.07
N LEU A 46 -1.46 -2.25 9.67
CA LEU A 46 -1.57 -3.69 9.40
C LEU A 46 -2.97 -4.20 9.75
N GLU A 47 -3.56 -3.75 10.86
CA GLU A 47 -4.94 -4.11 11.23
C GLU A 47 -5.95 -3.68 10.15
N THR A 48 -5.84 -2.45 9.63
CA THR A 48 -6.71 -1.99 8.54
C THR A 48 -6.45 -2.69 7.22
N TRP A 49 -5.21 -3.12 6.94
CA TRP A 49 -4.89 -3.94 5.76
C TRP A 49 -5.44 -5.37 5.89
N GLN A 50 -5.57 -5.89 7.11
CA GLN A 50 -6.19 -7.20 7.36
C GLN A 50 -7.73 -7.16 7.41
N SER A 51 -8.34 -5.98 7.28
CA SER A 51 -9.78 -5.78 7.37
C SER A 51 -10.36 -5.21 6.08
N THR A 52 -11.33 -5.91 5.49
CA THR A 52 -12.03 -5.48 4.26
C THR A 52 -12.97 -4.30 4.47
N GLU A 53 -13.08 -3.78 5.69
CA GLU A 53 -13.81 -2.54 5.99
C GLU A 53 -13.11 -1.29 5.44
N TYR A 54 -11.83 -1.41 5.09
CA TYR A 54 -11.01 -0.29 4.61
C TYR A 54 -10.48 -0.59 3.21
N GLY A 55 -10.20 0.48 2.43
CA GLY A 55 -9.67 0.33 1.09
C GLY A 55 -8.38 -0.50 1.03
N ALA A 56 -7.52 -0.41 2.05
CA ALA A 56 -6.29 -1.19 2.16
C ALA A 56 -6.57 -2.70 2.24
N GLY A 57 -7.58 -3.11 3.01
CA GLY A 57 -7.94 -4.53 3.10
C GLY A 57 -8.68 -5.05 1.88
N THR A 58 -9.46 -4.20 1.20
CA THR A 58 -9.97 -4.54 -0.14
C THR A 58 -8.83 -4.82 -1.12
N HIS A 59 -7.76 -4.02 -1.09
CA HIS A 59 -6.58 -4.27 -1.93
C HIS A 59 -5.80 -5.52 -1.49
N ALA A 60 -5.74 -5.80 -0.19
CA ALA A 60 -5.13 -7.02 0.34
C ALA A 60 -5.78 -8.30 -0.20
N GLU A 61 -7.09 -8.29 -0.48
CA GLU A 61 -7.78 -9.45 -1.11
C GLU A 61 -7.29 -9.74 -2.54
N TYR A 62 -6.62 -8.78 -3.19
CA TYR A 62 -6.02 -8.90 -4.52
C TYR A 62 -4.50 -9.04 -4.46
N ASP A 63 -3.96 -9.53 -3.34
CA ASP A 63 -2.53 -9.75 -3.11
C ASP A 63 -1.68 -8.47 -3.22
N VAL A 64 -2.27 -7.29 -2.99
CA VAL A 64 -1.53 -6.01 -2.92
C VAL A 64 -0.94 -5.83 -1.53
N GLU A 65 0.38 -5.71 -1.47
CA GLU A 65 1.17 -5.61 -0.25
C GLU A 65 1.53 -4.15 0.07
N CYS A 66 2.12 -3.93 1.26
CA CYS A 66 2.46 -2.59 1.72
C CYS A 66 3.41 -1.87 0.74
N LEU A 67 4.42 -2.59 0.22
CA LEU A 67 5.45 -2.02 -0.64
C LEU A 67 4.99 -1.75 -2.07
N ASP A 68 3.83 -2.23 -2.50
CA ASP A 68 3.27 -1.90 -3.81
C ASP A 68 2.84 -0.43 -3.89
N CYS A 69 2.55 0.20 -2.75
CA CYS A 69 2.28 1.63 -2.65
C CYS A 69 3.36 2.36 -1.84
N HIS A 70 3.75 1.82 -0.70
CA HIS A 70 4.74 2.42 0.20
C HIS A 70 6.15 1.99 -0.20
N VAL A 71 6.77 2.70 -1.14
CA VAL A 71 8.18 2.47 -1.53
C VAL A 71 9.09 3.49 -0.84
N PRO A 72 9.55 3.25 0.40
CA PRO A 72 10.39 4.20 1.11
C PRO A 72 11.82 4.16 0.58
N THR A 73 12.43 5.34 0.49
CA THR A 73 13.88 5.47 0.36
C THR A 73 14.59 4.94 1.61
N LEU A 74 15.86 4.60 1.48
CA LEU A 74 16.68 4.17 2.62
C LEU A 74 16.74 5.22 3.74
N GLU A 75 16.77 6.50 3.38
CA GLU A 75 16.77 7.59 4.35
C GLU A 75 15.47 7.63 5.16
N GLN A 76 14.32 7.44 4.50
CA GLN A 76 13.02 7.36 5.17
C GLN A 76 12.96 6.18 6.15
N GLN A 77 13.37 4.99 5.73
CA GLN A 77 13.38 3.80 6.61
C GLN A 77 14.25 4.00 7.85
N VAL A 78 15.43 4.62 7.70
CA VAL A 78 16.31 4.93 8.84
C VAL A 78 15.65 5.94 9.78
N ASN A 79 15.02 6.98 9.24
CA ASN A 79 14.35 7.99 10.06
C ASN A 79 13.15 7.39 10.82
N GLU A 80 12.33 6.57 10.16
CA GLU A 80 11.20 5.88 10.77
C GLU A 80 11.63 4.97 11.93
N LEU A 81 12.73 4.22 11.75
CA LEU A 81 13.29 3.41 12.83
C LEU A 81 13.75 4.28 14.01
N VAL A 82 14.44 5.41 13.75
CA VAL A 82 14.91 6.32 14.81
C VAL A 82 13.73 6.92 15.59
N VAL A 83 12.70 7.36 14.87
CA VAL A 83 11.46 7.88 15.45
C VAL A 83 10.76 6.81 16.30
N TYR A 84 10.71 5.57 15.84
CA TYR A 84 10.10 4.46 16.59
C TYR A 84 10.83 4.16 17.89
N VAL A 85 12.15 3.94 17.83
CA VAL A 85 12.93 3.55 19.01
C VAL A 85 13.07 4.69 20.03
N SER A 86 12.95 5.95 19.60
CA SER A 86 12.92 7.11 20.49
C SER A 86 11.54 7.38 21.10
N GLY A 87 10.48 6.80 20.53
CA GLY A 87 9.10 7.05 20.94
C GLY A 87 8.56 8.41 20.50
N ASP A 88 9.22 9.08 19.56
CA ASP A 88 8.87 10.44 19.09
C ASP A 88 7.92 10.40 17.88
N TYR A 89 6.82 9.67 18.01
CA TYR A 89 5.80 9.51 16.97
C TYR A 89 4.41 9.84 17.48
N GLU A 90 3.52 10.13 16.54
CA GLU A 90 2.10 10.38 16.80
C GLU A 90 1.24 9.26 16.21
N ILE A 91 0.08 9.02 16.84
CA ILE A 91 -0.94 8.12 16.31
C ILE A 91 -2.26 8.93 16.23
N PRO A 92 -2.92 9.01 15.06
CA PRO A 92 -2.51 8.43 13.78
C PRO A 92 -1.29 9.14 13.17
N LEU A 93 -0.50 8.42 12.35
CA LEU A 93 0.59 9.03 11.58
C LEU A 93 0.02 10.05 10.57
N PRO A 94 0.83 11.06 10.18
CA PRO A 94 0.49 11.96 9.10
C PRO A 94 0.12 11.20 7.81
N GLU A 95 -1.00 11.57 7.21
CA GLU A 95 -1.51 10.90 6.00
C GLU A 95 -0.59 11.16 4.81
N LEU A 96 -0.13 10.07 4.18
CA LEU A 96 0.60 10.15 2.92
C LEU A 96 -0.35 10.55 1.79
N LYS A 97 0.14 11.40 0.90
CA LYS A 97 -0.62 11.92 -0.23
C LYS A 97 -0.11 11.30 -1.52
N TYR A 98 -0.73 10.19 -1.91
CA TYR A 98 -0.51 9.60 -3.22
C TYR A 98 -1.24 10.42 -4.29
N PRO A 99 -0.57 10.80 -5.38
CA PRO A 99 -1.24 11.31 -6.57
C PRO A 99 -2.10 10.22 -7.22
N LYS A 100 -3.20 10.61 -7.89
CA LYS A 100 -4.10 9.67 -8.59
C LYS A 100 -3.37 8.78 -9.60
N GLU A 101 -2.28 9.26 -10.20
CA GLU A 101 -1.51 8.51 -11.18
C GLU A 101 -0.91 7.23 -10.61
N ASP A 102 -0.58 7.21 -9.31
CA ASP A 102 -0.06 6.00 -8.65
C ASP A 102 -1.15 4.93 -8.55
N CYS A 103 -2.44 5.33 -8.46
CA CYS A 103 -3.56 4.39 -8.47
C CYS A 103 -3.74 3.73 -9.84
N TYR A 104 -3.48 4.45 -10.93
CA TYR A 104 -3.63 3.92 -12.29
C TYR A 104 -2.60 2.83 -12.64
N ALA A 105 -1.57 2.64 -11.82
CA ALA A 105 -0.58 1.58 -12.04
C ALA A 105 -1.19 0.17 -12.04
N CYS A 106 -2.30 -0.03 -11.31
CA CYS A 106 -2.97 -1.32 -11.16
C CYS A 106 -4.44 -1.31 -11.61
N HIS A 107 -5.14 -0.18 -11.55
CA HIS A 107 -6.55 -0.11 -11.94
C HIS A 107 -6.72 -0.10 -13.47
N GLU A 108 -7.71 -0.85 -13.98
CA GLU A 108 -8.03 -0.97 -15.42
C GLU A 108 -8.40 0.37 -16.10
N HIS A 109 -8.58 1.43 -15.32
CA HIS A 109 -8.94 2.77 -15.77
C HIS A 109 -7.70 3.65 -15.74
N GLU A 110 -6.95 3.60 -16.83
CA GLU A 110 -5.71 4.35 -16.99
C GLU A 110 -5.95 5.86 -17.13
N THR A 111 -7.20 6.31 -17.37
CA THR A 111 -7.55 7.73 -17.44
C THR A 111 -8.78 8.10 -16.62
N TYR A 112 -8.84 9.38 -16.22
CA TYR A 112 -9.96 9.91 -15.47
C TYR A 112 -11.27 9.88 -16.28
N GLU A 113 -11.22 10.08 -17.60
CA GLU A 113 -12.41 10.01 -18.45
C GLU A 113 -13.03 8.60 -18.46
N GLN A 114 -12.21 7.55 -18.41
CA GLN A 114 -12.72 6.18 -18.32
C GLN A 114 -13.50 5.96 -17.02
N ILE A 115 -13.01 6.51 -15.91
CA ILE A 115 -13.70 6.45 -14.61
C ILE A 115 -15.03 7.18 -14.66
N VAL A 116 -15.07 8.35 -15.32
CA VAL A 116 -16.31 9.10 -15.54
C VAL A 116 -17.32 8.28 -16.32
N GLU A 117 -16.91 7.64 -17.41
CA GLU A 117 -17.79 6.82 -18.26
C GLU A 117 -18.34 5.61 -17.51
N MET A 118 -17.49 4.91 -16.75
CA MET A 118 -17.93 3.76 -15.97
C MET A 118 -18.95 4.10 -14.88
N THR A 119 -18.79 5.26 -14.26
CA THR A 119 -19.65 5.70 -13.16
C THR A 119 -20.83 6.53 -13.64
N ALA A 120 -21.06 6.59 -14.96
CA ALA A 120 -22.15 7.38 -15.56
C ALA A 120 -23.54 6.96 -15.05
N GLU A 121 -23.74 5.69 -14.68
CA GLU A 121 -25.01 5.21 -14.11
C GLU A 121 -25.37 5.86 -12.76
N LEU A 122 -24.40 6.42 -12.02
CA LEU A 122 -24.65 7.15 -10.78
C LEU A 122 -25.45 8.43 -11.01
N GLU A 123 -25.34 9.03 -12.20
CA GLU A 123 -26.14 10.20 -12.56
C GLU A 123 -27.64 9.88 -12.58
N GLU A 124 -28.02 8.69 -13.05
CA GLU A 124 -29.42 8.25 -13.06
C GLU A 124 -29.86 7.68 -11.70
N THR A 125 -29.00 6.92 -11.03
CA THR A 125 -29.36 6.16 -9.82
C THR A 125 -29.28 6.98 -8.53
N VAL A 126 -28.29 7.87 -8.44
CA VAL A 126 -28.02 8.70 -7.24
C VAL A 126 -28.26 10.19 -7.52
N GLY A 127 -28.35 10.59 -8.80
CA GLY A 127 -28.69 11.95 -9.22
C GLY A 127 -27.48 12.83 -9.56
N ALA A 128 -26.27 12.29 -9.48
CA ALA A 128 -25.03 12.90 -9.94
C ALA A 128 -23.92 11.85 -10.07
N ASN A 129 -22.93 12.12 -10.93
CA ASN A 129 -21.71 11.34 -10.99
C ASN A 129 -20.58 12.08 -10.24
N PRO A 130 -19.99 11.51 -9.17
CA PRO A 130 -18.95 12.17 -8.38
C PRO A 130 -17.66 12.40 -9.17
N HIS A 131 -17.41 11.61 -10.22
CA HIS A 131 -16.26 11.77 -11.11
C HIS A 131 -16.52 12.77 -12.23
N ALA A 132 -17.78 13.05 -12.59
CA ALA A 132 -18.14 14.09 -13.55
C ALA A 132 -18.39 15.46 -12.87
N SER A 133 -17.51 15.85 -11.94
CA SER A 133 -17.75 17.01 -11.07
C SER A 133 -17.41 18.34 -11.74
N HIS A 134 -17.96 19.43 -11.19
CA HIS A 134 -17.59 20.79 -11.59
C HIS A 134 -16.15 21.20 -11.17
N TYR A 135 -15.44 20.37 -10.40
CA TYR A 135 -14.03 20.57 -10.08
C TYR A 135 -13.10 20.04 -11.19
N GLY A 136 -13.64 19.32 -12.18
CA GLY A 136 -12.84 18.58 -13.15
C GLY A 136 -12.22 17.35 -12.49
N GLU A 137 -10.98 17.04 -12.84
CA GLU A 137 -10.27 15.89 -12.29
C GLU A 137 -9.89 16.11 -10.82
N MET A 138 -10.19 15.11 -9.98
CA MET A 138 -9.91 15.12 -8.55
C MET A 138 -8.93 14.00 -8.16
N GLU A 139 -8.21 14.19 -7.06
CA GLU A 139 -7.37 13.14 -6.49
C GLU A 139 -8.24 12.04 -5.85
N CYS A 140 -8.00 10.77 -6.18
CA CYS A 140 -8.77 9.63 -5.66
C CYS A 140 -8.84 9.63 -4.13
N ARG A 141 -7.70 9.95 -3.48
CA ARG A 141 -7.54 10.02 -2.02
C ARG A 141 -8.42 11.05 -1.30
N LEU A 142 -9.10 11.93 -2.03
CA LEU A 142 -10.06 12.87 -1.41
C LEU A 142 -11.30 12.14 -0.92
N CYS A 143 -11.70 11.07 -1.60
CA CYS A 143 -12.87 10.26 -1.25
C CYS A 143 -12.46 8.85 -0.82
N HIS A 144 -11.63 8.16 -1.63
CA HIS A 144 -11.22 6.78 -1.39
C HIS A 144 -10.08 6.71 -0.39
N LYS A 145 -10.34 6.16 0.80
CA LYS A 145 -9.37 6.06 1.89
C LYS A 145 -8.87 4.63 2.03
N MET A 146 -7.55 4.47 2.10
CA MET A 146 -6.93 3.14 2.25
C MET A 146 -6.99 2.66 3.69
N HIS A 147 -6.45 3.43 4.64
CA HIS A 147 -6.36 3.03 6.06
C HIS A 147 -7.39 3.72 6.98
N LYS A 148 -8.47 4.25 6.40
CA LYS A 148 -9.58 4.92 7.11
C LYS A 148 -10.87 4.67 6.34
N GLU A 149 -12.00 4.97 6.96
CA GLU A 149 -13.29 4.97 6.28
C GLU A 149 -13.26 5.96 5.10
N SER A 150 -13.72 5.53 3.93
CA SER A 150 -13.88 6.39 2.76
C SER A 150 -14.93 7.48 3.02
N GLU A 151 -14.73 8.65 2.42
CA GLU A 151 -15.54 9.84 2.72
C GLU A 151 -16.28 10.34 1.47
N ASP A 152 -17.57 10.66 1.60
CA ASP A 152 -18.29 11.43 0.59
C ASP A 152 -17.84 12.90 0.65
N TYR A 153 -16.79 13.23 -0.11
CA TYR A 153 -16.28 14.59 -0.20
C TYR A 153 -17.35 15.58 -0.67
N CYS A 154 -18.28 15.15 -1.53
CA CYS A 154 -19.34 15.98 -2.08
C CYS A 154 -20.41 16.32 -1.02
N ALA A 155 -20.59 15.48 0.00
CA ALA A 155 -21.53 15.70 1.10
C ALA A 155 -21.23 16.96 1.94
N GLN A 156 -20.06 17.58 1.77
CA GLN A 156 -19.75 18.88 2.37
C GLN A 156 -20.69 19.99 1.87
N CYS A 157 -21.23 19.86 0.65
CA CYS A 157 -22.11 20.84 0.01
C CYS A 157 -23.41 20.23 -0.53
N HIS A 158 -23.39 18.95 -0.90
CA HIS A 158 -24.49 18.25 -1.54
C HIS A 158 -25.10 17.19 -0.62
N THR A 159 -26.26 16.66 -1.00
CA THR A 159 -27.00 15.67 -0.19
C THR A 159 -27.37 14.43 -1.01
N TRP A 160 -26.54 14.09 -2.00
CA TRP A 160 -26.75 12.90 -2.83
C TRP A 160 -26.55 11.61 -2.02
N GLY A 161 -25.57 11.62 -1.10
CA GLY A 161 -25.27 10.48 -0.24
C GLY A 161 -24.55 9.38 -1.00
N PHE A 162 -23.37 9.70 -1.53
CA PHE A 162 -22.56 8.69 -2.22
C PHE A 162 -22.02 7.67 -1.23
N GLU A 163 -22.17 6.38 -1.56
CA GLU A 163 -21.46 5.29 -0.90
C GLU A 163 -20.09 5.15 -1.58
N VAL A 164 -19.04 5.60 -0.89
CA VAL A 164 -17.68 5.57 -1.41
C VAL A 164 -17.00 4.29 -0.91
N PRO A 165 -16.54 3.39 -1.80
CA PRO A 165 -15.79 2.20 -1.43
C PRO A 165 -14.36 2.52 -0.96
#